data_AF-G5JJW0-F1
#
_entry.id   AF-G5JJW0-F1
#
_cell.length_a   1.000
_cell.length_b   1.000
_cell.length_c   1.000
_cell.angle_alpha   90.00
_cell.angle_beta   90.00
_cell.angle_gamma   90.00
#
_symmetry.space_group_name_H-M   'P 1'
#
loop_
_entity.id
_entity.type
_entity.pdbx_description
1 polymer ?
#
loop_
_entity_poly.entity_id
_entity_poly.type
_entity_poly.pdbx_seq_one_letter_code
_entity_poly.pdbx_strand_id
1 'polypeptide(L)' 'MKKTNITHQPPEAVDVVKLIKIICLKGNGNEDPIRKVERYYDLNDTFIFEKNI' A
#
# COMPACT_ATOMS: atom_id res chain seq x y z
N MET A 1 -30.70 33.50 11.63
CA MET A 1 -29.65 32.52 11.26
C MET A 1 -30.24 31.12 11.37
N LYS A 2 -30.37 30.38 10.26
CA LYS A 2 -30.86 28.99 10.27
C LYS A 2 -29.74 28.08 10.80
N LYS A 3 -30.03 27.29 11.83
CA LYS A 3 -29.10 26.28 12.37
C LYS A 3 -28.90 25.20 11.32
N THR A 4 -27.69 25.08 10.79
CA THR A 4 -27.31 24.00 9.88
C THR A 4 -27.28 22.70 10.70
N ASN A 5 -28.26 21.84 10.51
CA ASN A 5 -28.22 20.49 11.07
C ASN A 5 -27.10 19.73 10.35
N ILE A 6 -26.00 19.46 11.06
CA ILE A 6 -24.90 18.64 10.54
C ILE A 6 -25.41 17.20 10.57
N THR A 7 -25.82 16.68 9.41
CA THR A 7 -26.14 15.26 9.25
C THR A 7 -24.84 14.45 9.27
N HIS A 8 -24.64 13.66 10.32
CA HIS A 8 -23.59 12.64 10.37
C HIS A 8 -23.95 11.52 9.40
N GLN A 9 -23.33 11.50 8.22
CA GLN A 9 -23.38 10.34 7.34
C GLN A 9 -22.34 9.31 7.80
N PRO A 10 -22.69 8.01 7.83
CA PRO A 10 -21.70 6.97 8.04
C PRO A 10 -20.67 6.98 6.89
N PRO A 11 -19.39 6.71 7.16
CA PRO A 11 -18.38 6.63 6.10
C PRO A 11 -18.77 5.56 5.08
N GLU A 12 -18.55 5.88 3.80
CA GLU A 12 -18.72 4.94 2.68
C GLU A 12 -17.92 3.66 2.95
N ALA A 13 -18.46 2.52 2.54
CA ALA A 13 -17.80 1.24 2.71
C ALA A 13 -16.42 1.27 2.06
N VAL A 14 -15.38 1.05 2.85
CA VAL A 14 -14.00 1.00 2.37
C VAL A 14 -13.70 -0.45 1.98
N ASP A 15 -13.46 -0.71 0.71
CA ASP A 15 -12.98 -2.01 0.25
C ASP A 15 -11.55 -2.24 0.77
N VAL A 16 -11.42 -3.20 1.69
CA VAL A 16 -10.12 -3.59 2.25
C VAL A 16 -9.48 -4.62 1.32
N VAL A 17 -8.50 -4.18 0.53
CA VAL A 17 -7.69 -5.10 -0.27
C VAL A 17 -6.61 -5.72 0.61
N LYS A 18 -6.62 -7.05 0.74
CA LYS A 18 -5.53 -7.79 1.40
C LYS A 18 -4.36 -7.94 0.44
N LEU A 19 -3.18 -7.55 0.89
CA LEU A 19 -1.95 -7.57 0.10
C LEU A 19 -0.84 -8.30 0.86
N ILE A 20 0.00 -9.03 0.13
CA ILE A 20 1.24 -9.61 0.66
C ILE A 20 2.35 -8.58 0.49
N LYS A 21 3.03 -8.21 1.59
CA LYS A 21 4.14 -7.27 1.60
C LYS A 21 5.46 -8.03 1.78
N ILE A 22 6.41 -7.81 0.87
CA ILE A 22 7.76 -8.37 0.94
C ILE A 22 8.78 -7.23 0.91
N ILE A 23 9.71 -7.21 1.88
CA ILE A 23 10.85 -6.29 1.88
C ILE A 23 12.01 -6.97 1.17
N CYS A 24 12.51 -6.38 0.10
CA CYS A 24 13.64 -6.92 -0.65
C CYS A 24 14.74 -5.88 -0.85
N LEU A 25 15.96 -6.40 -1.00
CA LEU A 25 17.16 -5.64 -1.28
C LEU A 25 17.35 -5.65 -2.80
N LYS A 26 17.28 -4.47 -3.43
CA LYS A 26 17.51 -4.29 -4.87
C LYS A 26 18.95 -3.84 -5.06
N GLY A 27 19.74 -4.66 -5.73
CA GLY A 27 21.12 -4.38 -6.08
C GLY A 27 21.43 -4.88 -7.49
N ASN A 28 22.50 -4.35 -8.09
CA ASN A 28 22.93 -4.71 -9.45
C ASN A 28 23.85 -5.94 -9.49
N GLY A 29 23.87 -6.76 -8.43
CA GLY A 29 24.62 -8.02 -8.36
C GLY A 29 26.12 -7.91 -8.10
N ASN A 30 26.70 -6.69 -8.08
CA ASN A 30 28.16 -6.50 -7.92
C ASN A 30 28.59 -5.74 -6.65
N GLU A 31 27.68 -5.12 -5.90
CA GLU A 31 27.99 -4.37 -4.67
C GLU A 31 26.83 -4.44 -3.67
N ASP A 32 27.09 -4.03 -2.42
CA ASP A 32 26.13 -3.89 -1.32
C ASP A 32 24.76 -3.37 -1.79
N PRO A 33 23.66 -3.84 -1.17
CA PRO A 33 22.32 -3.60 -1.68
C PRO A 33 22.01 -2.11 -1.82
N ILE A 34 21.92 -1.67 -3.08
CA ILE A 34 21.80 -0.27 -3.49
C ILE A 34 20.52 0.38 -2.92
N ARG A 35 19.45 -0.40 -2.70
CA ARG A 35 18.18 0.10 -2.16
C ARG A 35 17.31 -0.95 -1.48
N LYS A 36 16.60 -0.58 -0.41
CA LYS A 36 15.49 -1.37 0.17
C LYS A 36 14.17 -0.97 -0.50
N VAL A 37 13.39 -1.95 -0.93
CA VAL A 37 12.07 -1.72 -1.52
C VAL A 37 11.03 -2.66 -0.91
N GLU A 38 9.80 -2.16 -0.78
CA GLU A 38 8.61 -2.92 -0.41
C GLU A 38 7.89 -3.32 -1.69
N ARG A 39 7.71 -4.61 -1.91
CA ARG A 39 6.88 -5.12 -3.00
C ARG A 39 5.56 -5.62 -2.44
N TYR A 40 4.49 -5.26 -3.13
CA TYR A 40 3.12 -5.61 -2.78
C TYR A 40 2.57 -6.55 -3.85
N TYR A 41 2.03 -7.67 -3.39
CA TYR A 41 1.43 -8.70 -4.22
C TYR A 41 -0.03 -8.91 -3.81
N ASP A 42 -0.84 -9.43 -4.73
CA ASP A 42 -2.17 -9.96 -4.38
C ASP A 42 -2.03 -11.28 -3.59
N LEU A 43 -3.16 -11.89 -3.25
CA LEU A 43 -3.17 -13.18 -2.54
C LEU A 43 -2.80 -14.38 -3.42
N ASN A 44 -2.65 -14.18 -4.74
CA ASN A 44 -2.23 -15.19 -5.70
C ASN A 44 -0.75 -15.01 -6.11
N ASP A 45 0.03 -14.25 -5.32
CA ASP A 45 1.43 -13.89 -5.60
C ASP A 45 1.65 -13.09 -6.89
N THR A 46 0.61 -12.44 -7.42
CA THR A 46 0.70 -11.51 -8.55
C THR A 46 1.26 -10.18 -8.08
N PHE A 47 2.37 -9.73 -8.68
CA PHE A 47 2.96 -8.44 -8.38
C PHE A 47 2.00 -7.29 -8.74
N ILE A 48 1.80 -6.35 -7.81
CA ILE A 48 0.96 -5.16 -8.03
C ILE A 48 1.83 -3.92 -8.16
N PHE A 49 2.61 -3.58 -7.14
CA PHE A 49 3.49 -2.40 -7.17
C PHE A 49 4.69 -2.53 -6.22
N GLU A 50 5.71 -1.70 -6.44
CA GLU A 50 6.83 -1.52 -5.51
C GLU A 50 6.85 -0.09 -4.96
N LYS A 51 7.20 0.04 -3.67
CA LYS A 51 7.41 1.30 -2.97
C LYS A 51 8.84 1.33 -2.44
N ASN A 52 9.51 2.44 -2.69
CA ASN A 52 10.84 2.64 -2.13
C ASN A 52 10.75 3.04 -0.65
N ILE A 53 11.62 2.47 0.17
CA ILE A 53 11.82 2.85 1.59
C ILE A 53 13.06 3.74 1.68
#